data_AF-A0A2V5K4S7-F1
#
_entry.id   AF-A0A2V5K4S7-F1
#
_cell.length_a   1.000
_cell.length_b   1.000
_cell.length_c   1.000
_cell.angle_alpha   90.00
_cell.angle_beta   90.00
_cell.angle_gamma   90.00
#
_symmetry.space_group_name_H-M   'P 1'
#
loop_
_entity.id
_entity.type
_entity.pdbx_description
1 polymer ?
#
loop_
_entity_poly.entity_id
_entity_poly.type
_entity_poly.pdbx_seq_one_letter_code
_entity_poly.pdbx_strand_id
1 'polypeptide(L)'
;MIRLDGERRKQVDYIGLTDKDVELLHAYKPQFEQIVDVLVDELYERITEQPELLAIIRKYSTLERLKETQRWYFVSLASGTLDEEYIRRRIVVGEVHSRIGLTTDWYLGTYMHYLDLASAHFERVVPDRWPNIVSAVSKMFNLDSQLVLEAYERDEKAKVERLVDEQNRLLASVATAVQELASMMVELGESSQAVAETADRTAKSQEHANELVQQLTGEIAHIHDMGELMEELSDQTHLLGLNAAIEAARAGEHGRGFGVVANEVRKLASRSKEALVQIEGRLKTIGSMLDRVRTESEQTAAHARTQATSSKELSSFVLMIERVTAELESLKKTAD
;
A
#
# COMPACT_ATOMS: atom_id res chain seq x y z
N MET A 1 -35.76 30.78 -39.77
CA MET A 1 -34.60 30.73 -40.69
C MET A 1 -33.43 30.04 -40.03
N ILE A 2 -32.81 29.12 -40.76
CA ILE A 2 -31.68 28.28 -40.36
C ILE A 2 -30.39 28.99 -40.77
N ARG A 3 -29.58 29.37 -39.78
CA ARG A 3 -28.30 30.08 -39.90
C ARG A 3 -27.19 29.21 -39.33
N LEU A 4 -27.02 28.03 -39.91
CA LEU A 4 -25.99 27.06 -39.56
C LEU A 4 -25.13 26.77 -40.79
N ASP A 5 -23.87 26.43 -40.57
CA ASP A 5 -22.92 26.06 -41.60
C ASP A 5 -22.26 24.70 -41.31
N GLY A 6 -21.34 24.27 -42.18
CA GLY A 6 -20.52 23.08 -42.00
C GLY A 6 -21.31 21.80 -41.67
N GLU A 7 -20.85 21.08 -40.65
CA GLU A 7 -21.45 19.82 -40.20
C GLU A 7 -22.85 20.01 -39.60
N ARG A 8 -23.11 21.14 -38.93
CA ARG A 8 -24.44 21.44 -38.38
C ARG A 8 -25.47 21.62 -39.46
N ARG A 9 -25.09 22.27 -40.57
CA ARG A 9 -25.98 22.39 -41.73
C ARG A 9 -26.32 21.02 -42.32
N LYS A 10 -25.31 20.16 -42.52
CA LYS A 10 -25.51 18.79 -43.04
C LYS A 10 -26.43 17.95 -42.15
N GLN A 11 -26.27 18.05 -40.83
CA GLN A 11 -27.09 17.34 -39.84
C GLN A 11 -28.57 17.75 -39.95
N VAL A 12 -28.83 19.05 -40.02
CA VAL A 12 -30.18 19.63 -40.16
C VAL A 12 -30.81 19.27 -41.51
N ASP A 13 -30.03 19.33 -42.59
CA ASP A 13 -30.49 18.94 -43.93
C ASP A 13 -30.82 17.43 -43.98
N TYR A 14 -30.04 16.56 -43.31
CA TYR A 14 -30.25 15.10 -43.27
C TYR A 14 -31.56 14.71 -42.60
N ILE A 15 -31.94 15.36 -41.50
CA ILE A 15 -33.22 15.12 -40.82
C ILE A 15 -34.41 15.79 -41.51
N GLY A 16 -34.18 16.51 -42.62
CA GLY A 16 -35.20 17.18 -43.40
C GLY A 16 -35.83 18.38 -42.69
N LEU A 17 -35.12 19.03 -41.76
CA LEU A 17 -35.57 20.26 -41.10
C LEU A 17 -35.23 21.45 -42.00
N THR A 18 -36.26 22.13 -42.49
CA THR A 18 -36.13 23.19 -43.50
C THR A 18 -36.51 24.55 -42.94
N ASP A 19 -36.16 25.62 -43.66
CA ASP A 19 -36.61 26.98 -43.32
C ASP A 19 -38.13 27.08 -43.21
N LYS A 20 -38.88 26.32 -44.04
CA LYS A 20 -40.35 26.26 -43.98
C LYS A 20 -40.85 25.68 -42.66
N ASP A 21 -40.17 24.68 -42.11
CA ASP A 21 -40.52 24.12 -40.80
C ASP A 21 -40.29 25.17 -39.71
N VAL A 22 -39.14 25.85 -39.71
CA VAL A 22 -38.82 26.89 -38.71
C VAL A 22 -39.75 28.10 -38.82
N GLU A 23 -40.09 28.52 -40.05
CA GLU A 23 -41.08 29.58 -40.31
C GLU A 23 -42.48 29.18 -39.86
N LEU A 24 -42.88 27.92 -40.11
CA LEU A 24 -44.16 27.39 -39.64
C LEU A 24 -44.24 27.44 -38.12
N LEU A 25 -43.23 26.93 -37.41
CA LEU A 25 -43.20 26.97 -35.94
C LEU A 25 -43.29 28.41 -35.42
N HIS A 26 -42.56 29.33 -36.04
CA HIS A 26 -42.59 30.74 -35.65
C HIS A 26 -43.96 31.40 -35.85
N ALA A 27 -44.61 31.13 -36.99
CA ALA A 27 -45.93 31.67 -37.30
C ALA A 27 -47.00 31.23 -36.29
N TYR A 28 -46.83 30.03 -35.71
CA TYR A 28 -47.73 29.47 -34.71
C TYR A 28 -47.22 29.64 -33.27
N LYS A 29 -46.21 30.48 -33.03
CA LYS A 29 -45.71 30.78 -31.68
C LYS A 29 -46.80 31.19 -30.68
N PRO A 30 -47.82 31.99 -31.04
CA PRO A 30 -48.92 32.30 -30.12
C PRO A 30 -49.66 31.05 -29.60
N GLN A 31 -49.77 30.00 -30.42
CA GLN A 31 -50.38 28.75 -30.01
C GLN A 31 -49.44 27.89 -29.15
N PHE A 32 -48.12 27.98 -29.34
CA PHE A 32 -47.16 27.43 -28.36
C PHE A 32 -47.34 28.11 -27.00
N GLU A 33 -47.42 29.45 -26.98
CA GLU A 33 -47.65 30.24 -25.76
C GLU A 33 -49.03 29.94 -25.13
N GLN A 34 -50.05 29.64 -25.94
CA GLN A 34 -51.39 29.26 -25.46
C GLN A 34 -51.42 27.91 -24.73
N ILE A 35 -50.63 26.92 -25.17
CA ILE A 35 -50.70 25.55 -24.63
C ILE A 35 -49.60 25.25 -23.61
N VAL A 36 -48.53 26.06 -23.53
CA VAL A 36 -47.31 25.70 -22.81
C VAL A 36 -47.52 25.47 -21.31
N ASP A 37 -48.39 26.23 -20.65
CA ASP A 37 -48.62 26.09 -19.21
C ASP A 37 -49.23 24.72 -18.87
N VAL A 38 -50.32 24.36 -19.54
CA VAL A 38 -51.01 23.08 -19.35
C VAL A 38 -50.10 21.92 -19.76
N LEU A 39 -49.39 22.06 -20.88
CA LEU A 39 -48.48 21.03 -21.38
C LEU A 39 -47.35 20.73 -20.40
N VAL A 40 -46.71 21.77 -19.84
CA VAL A 40 -45.61 21.61 -18.90
C VAL A 40 -46.10 21.06 -17.57
N ASP A 41 -47.28 21.47 -17.10
CA ASP A 41 -47.86 20.91 -15.88
C ASP A 41 -48.13 19.41 -16.01
N GLU A 42 -48.79 18.98 -17.10
CA GLU A 42 -49.04 17.57 -17.40
C GLU A 42 -47.76 16.77 -17.62
N LEU A 43 -46.73 17.37 -18.24
CA LEU A 43 -45.43 16.73 -18.42
C LEU A 43 -44.78 16.42 -17.07
N TYR A 44 -44.77 17.39 -16.16
CA TYR A 44 -44.15 17.19 -14.85
C TYR A 44 -44.97 16.27 -13.95
N GLU A 45 -46.29 16.20 -14.11
CA GLU A 45 -47.09 15.13 -13.48
C GLU A 45 -46.53 13.76 -13.86
N ARG A 46 -46.36 13.47 -15.16
CA ARG A 46 -45.76 12.22 -15.66
C ARG A 46 -44.32 11.99 -15.19
N ILE A 47 -43.47 13.01 -15.23
CA ILE A 47 -42.06 12.88 -14.78
C ILE A 47 -42.01 12.52 -13.29
N THR A 48 -42.87 13.13 -12.47
CA THR A 48 -42.88 12.90 -11.02
C THR A 48 -43.49 11.58 -10.58
N GLU A 49 -44.14 10.84 -11.48
CA GLU A 49 -44.55 9.45 -11.25
C GLU A 49 -43.34 8.52 -11.10
N GLN A 50 -42.20 8.87 -11.70
CA GLN A 50 -40.97 8.09 -11.58
C GLN A 50 -40.14 8.55 -10.36
N PRO A 51 -39.99 7.70 -9.32
CA PRO A 51 -39.34 8.09 -8.08
C PRO A 51 -37.89 8.56 -8.26
N GLU A 52 -37.14 7.95 -9.18
CA GLU A 52 -35.74 8.29 -9.46
C GLU A 52 -35.61 9.70 -10.06
N LEU A 53 -36.50 10.07 -10.97
CA LEU A 53 -36.54 11.41 -11.57
C LEU A 53 -36.93 12.47 -10.55
N LEU A 54 -37.93 12.17 -9.71
CA LEU A 54 -38.34 13.03 -8.61
C LEU A 54 -37.19 13.26 -7.61
N ALA A 55 -36.40 12.22 -7.32
CA ALA A 55 -35.23 12.33 -6.45
C ALA A 55 -34.16 13.25 -7.04
N ILE A 56 -33.86 13.13 -8.34
CA ILE A 56 -32.93 14.04 -9.05
C ILE A 56 -33.43 15.49 -8.96
N ILE A 57 -34.71 15.73 -9.24
CA ILE A 57 -35.32 17.06 -9.17
C ILE A 57 -35.15 17.65 -7.76
N ARG A 58 -35.55 16.93 -6.72
CA ARG A 58 -35.43 17.38 -5.32
C ARG A 58 -33.99 17.66 -4.89
N LYS A 59 -33.03 16.93 -5.45
CA LYS A 59 -31.61 17.11 -5.13
C LYS A 59 -31.01 18.37 -5.74
N TYR A 60 -31.39 18.73 -6.97
CA TYR A 60 -30.70 19.79 -7.73
C TYR A 60 -31.57 21.03 -8.01
N SER A 61 -32.89 20.97 -7.80
CA SER A 61 -33.82 22.05 -8.17
C SER A 61 -35.16 21.97 -7.41
N THR A 62 -36.13 22.78 -7.85
CA THR A 62 -37.52 22.72 -7.44
C THR A 62 -38.42 22.57 -8.66
N LEU A 63 -39.60 21.97 -8.47
CA LEU A 63 -40.56 21.75 -9.55
C LEU A 63 -40.97 23.07 -10.21
N GLU A 64 -41.29 24.08 -9.42
CA GLU A 64 -41.69 25.41 -9.92
C GLU A 64 -40.64 26.03 -10.85
N ARG A 65 -39.38 26.05 -10.40
CA ARG A 65 -38.27 26.60 -11.20
C ARG A 65 -38.05 25.81 -12.47
N LEU A 66 -38.14 24.48 -12.40
CA LEU A 66 -37.98 23.62 -13.56
C LEU A 66 -39.12 23.81 -14.57
N LYS A 67 -40.37 23.91 -14.11
CA LYS A 67 -41.53 24.21 -14.96
C LYS A 67 -41.33 25.53 -15.70
N GLU A 68 -40.87 26.59 -15.05
CA GLU A 68 -40.55 27.86 -15.73
C GLU A 68 -39.50 27.70 -16.83
N THR A 69 -38.37 27.05 -16.53
CA THR A 69 -37.32 26.81 -17.53
C THR A 69 -37.82 25.96 -18.69
N GLN A 70 -38.73 25.04 -18.40
CA GLN A 70 -39.28 24.12 -19.37
C GLN A 70 -40.32 24.79 -20.28
N ARG A 71 -41.13 25.72 -19.74
CA ARG A 71 -42.01 26.59 -20.54
C ARG A 71 -41.22 27.40 -21.55
N TRP A 72 -40.14 28.03 -21.07
CA TRP A 72 -39.22 28.77 -21.94
C TRP A 72 -38.63 27.87 -23.02
N TYR A 73 -38.17 26.66 -22.65
CA TYR A 73 -37.63 25.69 -23.61
C TYR A 73 -38.65 25.35 -24.71
N PHE A 74 -39.88 24.99 -24.35
CA PHE A 74 -40.89 24.59 -25.33
C PHE A 74 -41.26 25.73 -26.29
N VAL A 75 -41.46 26.95 -25.77
CA VAL A 75 -41.73 28.13 -26.60
C VAL A 75 -40.53 28.50 -27.47
N SER A 76 -39.30 28.24 -27.02
CA SER A 76 -38.10 28.52 -27.81
C SER A 76 -37.97 27.68 -29.08
N LEU A 77 -38.70 26.56 -29.20
CA LEU A 77 -38.81 25.80 -30.46
C LEU A 77 -39.42 26.63 -31.59
N ALA A 78 -40.27 27.60 -31.24
CA ALA A 78 -40.95 28.53 -32.14
C ALA A 78 -40.25 29.91 -32.22
N SER A 79 -38.96 29.99 -31.85
CA SER A 79 -38.18 31.24 -31.88
C SER A 79 -38.07 31.86 -33.28
N GLY A 80 -38.19 31.03 -34.33
CA GLY A 80 -38.06 31.43 -35.73
C GLY A 80 -36.63 31.55 -36.23
N THR A 81 -35.62 31.29 -35.40
CA THR A 81 -34.21 31.24 -35.83
C THR A 81 -33.51 30.04 -35.22
N LEU A 82 -32.80 29.30 -36.06
CA LEU A 82 -31.91 28.20 -35.67
C LEU A 82 -30.48 28.58 -36.03
N ASP A 83 -29.71 29.05 -35.05
CA ASP A 83 -28.34 29.53 -35.21
C ASP A 83 -27.39 28.87 -34.20
N GLU A 84 -26.11 29.21 -34.25
CA GLU A 84 -25.08 28.68 -33.34
C GLU A 84 -25.38 28.96 -31.85
N GLU A 85 -26.10 30.05 -31.55
CA GLU A 85 -26.51 30.33 -30.17
C GLU A 85 -27.60 29.36 -29.70
N TYR A 86 -28.58 29.05 -30.55
CA TYR A 86 -29.56 28.01 -30.29
C TYR A 86 -28.88 26.67 -30.00
N ILE A 87 -27.98 26.24 -30.88
CA ILE A 87 -27.24 24.98 -30.75
C ILE A 87 -26.46 24.93 -29.44
N ARG A 88 -25.70 25.97 -29.12
CA ARG A 88 -24.91 26.06 -27.88
C ARG A 88 -25.79 25.91 -26.64
N ARG A 89 -26.95 26.58 -26.60
CA ARG A 89 -27.87 26.48 -25.46
C ARG A 89 -28.37 25.05 -25.27
N ARG A 90 -28.64 24.31 -26.35
CA ARG A 90 -29.09 22.92 -26.28
C ARG A 90 -28.01 21.96 -25.79
N ILE A 91 -26.77 22.14 -26.25
CA ILE A 91 -25.63 21.38 -25.76
C ILE A 91 -25.43 21.60 -24.26
N VAL A 92 -25.49 22.86 -23.78
CA VAL A 92 -25.37 23.16 -22.34
C VAL A 92 -26.45 22.48 -21.52
N VAL A 93 -27.69 22.39 -22.03
CA VAL A 93 -28.75 21.62 -21.36
C VAL A 93 -28.37 20.14 -21.25
N GLY A 94 -27.85 19.53 -22.32
CA GLY A 94 -27.34 18.16 -22.29
C GLY A 94 -26.21 17.96 -21.26
N GLU A 95 -25.23 18.87 -21.22
CA GLU A 95 -24.14 18.85 -20.25
C GLU A 95 -24.63 18.92 -18.79
N VAL A 96 -25.62 19.78 -18.52
CA VAL A 96 -26.23 19.88 -17.18
C VAL A 96 -26.88 18.56 -16.79
N HIS A 97 -27.62 17.93 -17.69
CA HIS A 97 -28.32 16.67 -17.42
C HIS A 97 -27.36 15.49 -17.25
N SER A 98 -26.29 15.41 -18.05
CA SER A 98 -25.22 14.41 -17.84
C SER A 98 -24.59 14.58 -16.46
N ARG A 99 -24.26 15.82 -16.08
CA ARG A 99 -23.61 16.12 -14.80
C ARG A 99 -24.46 15.79 -13.57
N ILE A 100 -25.78 15.94 -13.64
CA ILE A 100 -26.68 15.59 -12.52
C ILE A 100 -27.00 14.09 -12.47
N GLY A 101 -26.55 13.31 -13.47
CA GLY A 101 -26.74 11.87 -13.54
C GLY A 101 -28.09 11.44 -14.11
N LEU A 102 -28.76 12.30 -14.90
CA LEU A 102 -29.94 11.87 -15.65
C LEU A 102 -29.49 10.96 -16.78
N THR A 103 -30.01 9.74 -16.89
CA THR A 103 -29.63 8.84 -17.99
C THR A 103 -30.30 9.25 -19.30
N THR A 104 -29.69 8.86 -20.42
CA THR A 104 -30.23 9.11 -21.75
C THR A 104 -31.59 8.46 -21.95
N ASP A 105 -31.89 7.35 -21.28
CA ASP A 105 -33.17 6.64 -21.42
C ASP A 105 -34.34 7.53 -20.99
N TRP A 106 -34.22 8.15 -19.81
CA TRP A 106 -35.24 9.06 -19.28
C TRP A 106 -35.29 10.37 -20.05
N TYR A 107 -34.12 10.91 -20.41
CA TYR A 107 -34.05 12.14 -21.19
C TYR A 107 -34.77 11.95 -22.53
N LEU A 108 -34.39 10.92 -23.30
CA LEU A 108 -34.95 10.67 -24.62
C LEU A 108 -36.44 10.28 -24.55
N GLY A 109 -36.84 9.50 -23.54
CA GLY A 109 -38.26 9.19 -23.29
C GLY A 109 -39.13 10.43 -23.08
N THR A 110 -38.56 11.49 -22.47
CA THR A 110 -39.27 12.76 -22.24
C THR A 110 -39.69 13.44 -23.56
N TYR A 111 -38.94 13.28 -24.65
CA TYR A 111 -39.35 13.79 -25.96
C TYR A 111 -40.63 13.13 -26.49
N MET A 112 -40.84 11.84 -26.20
CA MET A 112 -42.07 11.15 -26.57
C MET A 112 -43.27 11.72 -25.80
N HIS A 113 -43.12 11.91 -24.49
CA HIS A 113 -44.16 12.56 -23.68
C HIS A 113 -44.48 13.97 -24.17
N TYR A 114 -43.46 14.73 -24.57
CA TYR A 114 -43.64 16.03 -25.19
C TYR A 114 -44.49 15.96 -26.47
N LEU A 115 -44.17 15.03 -27.37
CA LEU A 115 -44.88 14.90 -28.65
C LEU A 115 -46.32 14.47 -28.44
N ASP A 116 -46.58 13.52 -27.54
CA ASP A 116 -47.94 13.07 -27.22
C ASP A 116 -48.81 14.23 -26.70
N LEU A 117 -48.29 14.96 -25.70
CA LEU A 117 -48.99 16.08 -25.09
C LEU A 117 -49.17 17.23 -26.08
N ALA A 118 -48.10 17.60 -26.80
CA ALA A 118 -48.17 18.65 -27.82
C ALA A 118 -49.18 18.32 -28.91
N SER A 119 -49.23 17.07 -29.38
CA SER A 119 -50.19 16.64 -30.41
C SER A 119 -51.62 16.81 -29.94
N ALA A 120 -51.95 16.33 -28.74
CA ALA A 120 -53.30 16.43 -28.17
C ALA A 120 -53.75 17.89 -27.97
N HIS A 121 -52.84 18.77 -27.55
CA HIS A 121 -53.16 20.18 -27.36
C HIS A 121 -53.24 20.96 -28.67
N PHE A 122 -52.29 20.75 -29.61
CA PHE A 122 -52.33 21.41 -30.93
C PHE A 122 -53.54 20.98 -31.77
N GLU A 123 -53.99 19.73 -31.68
CA GLU A 123 -55.21 19.27 -32.35
C GLU A 123 -56.42 20.13 -31.98
N ARG A 124 -56.51 20.58 -30.72
CA ARG A 124 -57.61 21.40 -30.23
C ARG A 124 -57.50 22.87 -30.67
N VAL A 125 -56.30 23.44 -30.64
CA VAL A 125 -56.09 24.88 -30.89
C VAL A 125 -55.82 25.22 -32.35
N VAL A 126 -55.32 24.29 -33.16
CA VAL A 126 -55.08 24.45 -34.60
C VAL A 126 -55.44 23.17 -35.40
N PRO A 127 -56.73 22.79 -35.47
CA PRO A 127 -57.16 21.50 -36.05
C PRO A 127 -56.68 21.23 -37.48
N ASP A 128 -56.57 22.27 -38.31
CA ASP A 128 -56.22 22.11 -39.73
C ASP A 128 -54.71 21.99 -40.00
N ARG A 129 -53.86 22.33 -39.01
CA ARG A 129 -52.40 22.45 -39.21
C ARG A 129 -51.57 21.73 -38.15
N TRP A 130 -52.18 21.19 -37.11
CA TRP A 130 -51.48 20.45 -36.05
C TRP A 130 -50.57 19.33 -36.58
N PRO A 131 -50.90 18.55 -37.65
CA PRO A 131 -50.01 17.49 -38.11
C PRO A 131 -48.69 18.04 -38.66
N ASN A 132 -48.76 19.19 -39.36
CA ASN A 132 -47.56 19.86 -39.88
C ASN A 132 -46.73 20.48 -38.75
N ILE A 133 -47.39 21.08 -37.75
CA ILE A 133 -46.71 21.65 -36.58
C ILE A 133 -46.00 20.53 -35.80
N VAL A 134 -46.68 19.43 -35.50
CA VAL A 134 -46.09 18.28 -34.79
C VAL A 134 -44.96 17.64 -35.59
N SER A 135 -45.10 17.54 -36.92
CA SER A 135 -44.00 17.07 -37.78
C SER A 135 -42.76 17.96 -37.67
N ALA A 136 -42.92 19.28 -37.70
CA ALA A 136 -41.82 20.24 -37.52
C ALA A 136 -41.22 20.17 -36.11
N VAL A 137 -42.05 20.07 -35.05
CA VAL A 137 -41.59 19.87 -33.66
C VAL A 137 -40.81 18.56 -33.52
N SER A 138 -41.26 17.48 -34.15
CA SER A 138 -40.58 16.17 -34.12
C SER A 138 -39.18 16.25 -34.70
N LYS A 139 -38.99 17.02 -35.80
CA LYS A 139 -37.67 17.28 -36.37
C LYS A 139 -36.80 18.12 -35.43
N MET A 140 -37.37 19.14 -34.78
CA MET A 140 -36.64 19.94 -33.77
C MET A 140 -36.20 19.09 -32.57
N PHE A 141 -37.07 18.21 -32.06
CA PHE A 141 -36.71 17.29 -30.97
C PHE A 141 -35.69 16.25 -31.39
N ASN A 142 -35.75 15.79 -32.64
CA ASN A 142 -34.72 14.89 -33.16
C ASN A 142 -33.35 15.59 -33.21
N LEU A 143 -33.29 16.85 -33.65
CA LEU A 143 -32.08 17.67 -33.58
C LEU A 143 -31.60 17.84 -32.12
N ASP A 144 -32.48 18.26 -31.22
CA ASP A 144 -32.12 18.45 -29.80
C ASP A 144 -31.63 17.16 -29.16
N SER A 145 -32.22 16.00 -29.50
CA SER A 145 -31.77 14.68 -29.04
C SER A 145 -30.33 14.38 -29.50
N GLN A 146 -30.00 14.69 -30.76
CA GLN A 146 -28.64 14.51 -31.27
C GLN A 146 -27.64 15.42 -30.55
N LEU A 147 -28.01 16.67 -30.26
CA LEU A 147 -27.16 17.62 -29.51
C LEU A 147 -26.92 17.19 -28.06
N VAL A 148 -27.94 16.61 -27.42
CA VAL A 148 -27.84 16.09 -26.06
C VAL A 148 -26.95 14.84 -26.06
N LEU A 149 -27.15 13.90 -26.98
CA LEU A 149 -26.29 12.71 -27.07
C LEU A 149 -24.83 13.09 -27.31
N GLU A 150 -24.56 14.06 -28.17
CA GLU A 150 -23.22 14.61 -28.38
C GLU A 150 -22.59 15.17 -27.09
N ALA A 151 -23.38 15.84 -26.24
CA ALA A 151 -22.91 16.33 -24.94
C ALA A 151 -22.56 15.18 -23.97
N TYR A 152 -23.38 14.12 -23.94
CA TYR A 152 -23.13 12.92 -23.13
C TYR A 152 -21.90 12.17 -23.61
N GLU A 153 -21.73 11.97 -24.91
CA GLU A 153 -20.56 11.31 -25.50
C GLU A 153 -19.26 12.08 -25.18
N ARG A 154 -19.29 13.41 -25.24
CA ARG A 154 -18.14 14.24 -24.85
C ARG A 154 -17.78 14.09 -23.38
N ASP A 155 -18.76 14.14 -22.49
CA ASP A 155 -18.54 13.99 -21.05
C ASP A 155 -17.97 12.59 -20.73
N GLU A 156 -18.50 11.55 -21.37
CA GLU A 156 -18.01 10.18 -21.21
C GLU A 156 -16.59 9.99 -21.74
N LYS A 157 -16.29 10.53 -22.93
CA LYS A 157 -14.92 10.52 -23.47
C LYS A 157 -13.94 11.25 -22.55
N ALA A 158 -14.33 12.39 -22.00
CA ALA A 158 -13.49 13.14 -21.05
C ALA A 158 -13.29 12.41 -19.71
N LYS A 159 -14.24 11.56 -19.27
CA LYS A 159 -14.04 10.67 -18.12
C LYS A 159 -13.06 9.56 -18.45
N VAL A 160 -13.19 8.92 -19.61
CA VAL A 160 -12.27 7.87 -20.05
C VAL A 160 -10.84 8.41 -20.19
N GLU A 161 -10.65 9.56 -20.81
CA GLU A 161 -9.32 10.20 -20.93
C GLU A 161 -8.70 10.47 -19.55
N ARG A 162 -9.48 10.97 -18.58
CA ARG A 162 -9.01 11.14 -17.20
C ARG A 162 -8.61 9.83 -16.52
N LEU A 163 -9.39 8.77 -16.72
CA LEU A 163 -9.08 7.44 -16.17
C LEU A 163 -7.79 6.86 -16.79
N VAL A 164 -7.57 7.08 -18.08
CA VAL A 164 -6.33 6.68 -18.77
C VAL A 164 -5.13 7.46 -18.22
N ASP A 165 -5.26 8.78 -18.05
CA ASP A 165 -4.19 9.61 -17.48
C ASP A 165 -3.86 9.20 -16.03
N GLU A 166 -4.87 8.91 -15.21
CA GLU A 166 -4.69 8.43 -13.84
C GLU A 166 -4.00 7.06 -13.81
N GLN A 167 -4.44 6.13 -14.67
CA GLN A 167 -3.80 4.82 -14.82
C GLN A 167 -2.32 4.95 -15.22
N ASN A 168 -1.99 5.82 -16.18
CA ASN A 168 -0.61 6.06 -16.61
C ASN A 168 0.26 6.62 -15.48
N ARG A 169 -0.28 7.53 -14.66
CA ARG A 169 0.41 8.05 -13.48
C ARG A 169 0.66 6.98 -12.43
N LEU A 170 -0.32 6.11 -12.18
CA LEU A 170 -0.18 4.98 -11.26
C LEU A 170 0.89 4.00 -11.75
N LEU A 171 0.89 3.66 -13.03
CA LEU A 171 1.91 2.78 -13.63
C LEU A 171 3.31 3.39 -13.52
N ALA A 172 3.47 4.69 -13.76
CA ALA A 172 4.76 5.37 -13.59
C ALA A 172 5.22 5.36 -12.11
N SER A 173 4.31 5.58 -11.17
CA SER A 173 4.61 5.52 -9.73
C SER A 173 5.04 4.11 -9.29
N VAL A 174 4.30 3.08 -9.73
CA VAL A 174 4.65 1.68 -9.49
C VAL A 174 6.02 1.34 -10.08
N ALA A 175 6.32 1.79 -11.30
CA ALA A 175 7.62 1.55 -11.92
C ALA A 175 8.77 2.15 -11.11
N THR A 176 8.63 3.37 -10.60
CA THR A 176 9.64 4.00 -9.73
C THR A 176 9.83 3.21 -8.43
N ALA A 177 8.73 2.83 -7.77
CA ALA A 177 8.79 2.04 -6.54
C ALA A 177 9.46 0.67 -6.75
N VAL A 178 9.21 0.03 -7.90
CA VAL A 178 9.84 -1.23 -8.29
C VAL A 178 11.35 -1.06 -8.50
N GLN A 179 11.80 0.04 -9.11
CA GLN A 179 13.22 0.34 -9.29
C GLN A 179 13.94 0.59 -7.95
N GLU A 180 13.32 1.34 -7.04
CA GLU A 180 13.84 1.56 -5.69
C GLU A 180 13.94 0.25 -4.91
N LEU A 181 12.91 -0.59 -5.01
CA LEU A 181 12.86 -1.89 -4.39
C LEU A 181 13.95 -2.83 -4.94
N ALA A 182 14.18 -2.85 -6.25
CA ALA A 182 15.28 -3.60 -6.86
C ALA A 182 16.64 -3.18 -6.31
N SER A 183 16.89 -1.88 -6.17
CA SER A 183 18.13 -1.35 -5.57
C SER A 183 18.30 -1.82 -4.12
N MET A 184 17.24 -1.71 -3.31
CA MET A 184 17.27 -2.18 -1.92
C MET A 184 17.52 -3.69 -1.80
N MET A 185 17.02 -4.50 -2.75
CA MET A 185 17.26 -5.94 -2.75
C MET A 185 18.71 -6.30 -3.04
N VAL A 186 19.39 -5.57 -3.92
CA VAL A 186 20.83 -5.76 -4.18
C VAL A 186 21.62 -5.49 -2.90
N GLU A 187 21.37 -4.37 -2.23
CA GLU A 187 22.02 -4.04 -0.94
C GLU A 187 21.72 -5.07 0.15
N LEU A 188 20.47 -5.55 0.23
CA LEU A 188 20.07 -6.59 1.18
C LEU A 188 20.78 -7.92 0.89
N GLY A 189 20.95 -8.28 -0.39
CA GLY A 189 21.69 -9.46 -0.81
C GLY A 189 23.16 -9.43 -0.36
N GLU A 190 23.85 -8.31 -0.60
CA GLU A 190 25.23 -8.10 -0.16
C GLU A 190 25.35 -8.13 1.37
N SER A 191 24.45 -7.43 2.07
CA SER A 191 24.41 -7.41 3.54
C SER A 191 24.17 -8.81 4.12
N SER A 192 23.23 -9.56 3.56
CA SER A 192 22.93 -10.93 3.98
C SER A 192 24.15 -11.85 3.81
N GLN A 193 24.87 -11.73 2.69
CA GLN A 193 26.09 -12.49 2.45
C GLN A 193 27.18 -12.16 3.48
N ALA A 194 27.40 -10.87 3.77
CA ALA A 194 28.36 -10.44 4.77
C ALA A 194 28.01 -10.94 6.19
N VAL A 195 26.71 -10.97 6.52
CA VAL A 195 26.22 -11.54 7.79
C VAL A 195 26.47 -13.04 7.86
N ALA A 196 26.21 -13.79 6.78
CA ALA A 196 26.48 -15.22 6.72
C ALA A 196 27.96 -15.54 6.94
N GLU A 197 28.86 -14.79 6.32
CA GLU A 197 30.31 -14.96 6.48
C GLU A 197 30.78 -14.63 7.90
N THR A 198 30.25 -13.57 8.50
CA THR A 198 30.56 -13.17 9.88
C THR A 198 30.07 -14.22 10.87
N ALA A 199 28.88 -14.77 10.64
CA ALA A 199 28.34 -15.86 11.43
C ALA A 199 29.20 -17.14 11.34
N ASP A 200 29.65 -17.53 10.14
CA ASP A 200 30.55 -18.68 9.97
C ASP A 200 31.89 -18.49 10.70
N ARG A 201 32.49 -17.29 10.58
CA ARG A 201 33.72 -16.94 11.33
C ARG A 201 33.50 -16.98 12.84
N THR A 202 32.35 -16.49 13.31
CA THR A 202 32.01 -16.49 14.75
C THR A 202 31.89 -17.92 15.27
N ALA A 203 31.17 -18.80 14.55
CA ALA A 203 31.03 -20.20 14.93
C ALA A 203 32.39 -20.90 15.04
N LYS A 204 33.27 -20.72 14.04
CA LYS A 204 34.65 -21.26 14.07
C LYS A 204 35.48 -20.72 15.22
N SER A 205 35.35 -19.42 15.52
CA SER A 205 36.04 -18.81 16.67
C SER A 205 35.58 -19.37 18.01
N GLN A 206 34.29 -19.70 18.15
CA GLN A 206 33.75 -20.32 19.37
C GLN A 206 34.18 -21.79 19.50
N GLU A 207 34.23 -22.54 18.39
CA GLU A 207 34.79 -23.89 18.36
C GLU A 207 36.25 -23.89 18.86
N HIS A 208 37.07 -22.96 18.35
CA HIS A 208 38.45 -22.82 18.83
C HIS A 208 38.54 -22.37 20.29
N ALA A 209 37.67 -21.47 20.75
CA ALA A 209 37.60 -21.09 22.16
C ALA A 209 37.28 -22.30 23.06
N ASN A 210 36.40 -23.19 22.62
CA ASN A 210 36.05 -24.40 23.35
C ASN A 210 37.23 -25.38 23.46
N GLU A 211 38.04 -25.51 22.40
CA GLU A 211 39.30 -26.29 22.44
C GLU A 211 40.27 -25.73 23.48
N LEU A 212 40.46 -24.41 23.51
CA LEU A 212 41.32 -23.74 24.48
C LEU A 212 40.81 -23.91 25.92
N VAL A 213 39.49 -23.85 26.14
CA VAL A 213 38.89 -24.12 27.44
C VAL A 213 39.18 -25.56 27.89
N GLN A 214 39.03 -26.55 26.99
CA GLN A 214 39.35 -27.95 27.32
C GLN A 214 40.83 -28.15 27.68
N GLN A 215 41.74 -27.51 26.94
CA GLN A 215 43.17 -27.52 27.28
C GLN A 215 43.41 -26.93 28.67
N LEU A 216 42.79 -25.78 28.99
CA LEU A 216 42.98 -25.14 30.29
C LEU A 216 42.37 -25.94 31.44
N THR A 217 41.25 -26.63 31.21
CA THR A 217 40.68 -27.59 32.18
C THR A 217 41.65 -28.74 32.47
N GLY A 218 42.35 -29.23 31.44
CA GLY A 218 43.42 -30.23 31.60
C GLY A 218 44.59 -29.73 32.44
N GLU A 219 45.06 -28.51 32.18
CA GLU A 219 46.13 -27.87 32.97
C GLU A 219 45.72 -27.68 34.45
N ILE A 220 44.47 -27.31 34.72
CA ILE A 220 43.95 -27.20 36.10
C ILE A 220 43.98 -28.55 36.80
N ALA A 221 43.61 -29.63 36.12
CA ALA A 221 43.68 -30.98 36.67
C ALA A 221 45.14 -31.37 37.00
N HIS A 222 46.09 -31.06 36.11
CA HIS A 222 47.51 -31.29 36.39
C HIS A 222 48.03 -30.50 37.60
N ILE A 223 47.63 -29.23 37.76
CA ILE A 223 48.02 -28.43 38.93
C ILE A 223 47.38 -28.99 40.21
N HIS A 224 46.14 -29.49 40.12
CA HIS A 224 45.47 -30.15 41.25
C HIS A 224 46.25 -31.40 41.69
N ASP A 225 46.62 -32.28 40.77
CA ASP A 225 47.42 -33.49 41.06
C ASP A 225 48.78 -33.12 41.69
N MET A 226 49.43 -32.06 41.19
CA MET A 226 50.66 -31.53 41.80
C MET A 226 50.41 -30.99 43.21
N GLY A 227 49.26 -30.36 43.45
CA GLY A 227 48.84 -29.86 44.75
C GLY A 227 48.71 -30.98 45.79
N GLU A 228 48.08 -32.10 45.43
CA GLU A 228 47.97 -33.29 46.29
C GLU A 228 49.34 -33.86 46.66
N LEU A 229 50.23 -33.98 45.69
CA LEU A 229 51.61 -34.44 45.94
C LEU A 229 52.37 -33.48 46.87
N MET A 230 52.20 -32.18 46.69
CA MET A 230 52.84 -31.19 47.57
C MET A 230 52.25 -31.20 48.98
N GLU A 231 50.96 -31.50 49.14
CA GLU A 231 50.35 -31.66 50.46
C GLU A 231 50.96 -32.86 51.18
N GLU A 232 51.08 -34.00 50.49
CA GLU A 232 51.73 -35.20 51.02
C GLU A 232 53.18 -34.91 51.46
N LEU A 233 53.96 -34.23 50.61
CA LEU A 233 55.33 -33.82 50.92
C LEU A 233 55.38 -32.86 52.13
N SER A 234 54.41 -31.96 52.25
CA SER A 234 54.34 -31.03 53.37
C SER A 234 54.03 -31.75 54.68
N ASP A 235 53.11 -32.72 54.67
CA ASP A 235 52.79 -33.55 55.82
C ASP A 235 53.98 -34.43 56.24
N GLN A 236 54.67 -35.04 55.27
CA GLN A 236 55.92 -35.79 55.51
C GLN A 236 57.01 -34.88 56.09
N THR A 237 57.18 -33.67 55.55
CA THR A 237 58.17 -32.70 56.05
C THR A 237 57.82 -32.21 57.46
N HIS A 238 56.53 -32.04 57.76
CA HIS A 238 56.07 -31.69 59.10
C HIS A 238 56.38 -32.81 60.10
N LEU A 239 56.17 -34.07 59.72
CA LEU A 239 56.51 -35.25 60.52
C LEU A 239 58.03 -35.40 60.72
N LEU A 240 58.83 -35.17 59.68
CA LEU A 240 60.29 -35.16 59.77
C LEU A 240 60.79 -34.07 60.73
N GLY A 241 60.24 -32.86 60.62
CA GLY A 241 60.53 -31.77 61.55
C GLY A 241 60.11 -32.08 62.98
N LEU A 242 58.99 -32.79 63.19
CA LEU A 242 58.56 -33.25 64.51
C LEU A 242 59.53 -34.27 65.10
N ASN A 243 59.93 -35.28 64.32
CA ASN A 243 60.90 -36.29 64.74
C ASN A 243 62.25 -35.64 65.08
N ALA A 244 62.71 -34.69 64.26
CA ALA A 244 63.93 -33.93 64.52
C ALA A 244 63.84 -33.07 65.80
N ALA A 245 62.67 -32.48 66.08
CA ALA A 245 62.44 -31.71 67.31
C ALA A 245 62.45 -32.60 68.56
N ILE A 246 61.91 -33.83 68.47
CA ILE A 246 61.96 -34.82 69.54
C ILE A 246 63.41 -35.24 69.83
N GLU A 247 64.19 -35.55 68.79
CA GLU A 247 65.58 -35.96 68.96
C GLU A 247 66.48 -34.82 69.46
N ALA A 248 66.21 -33.58 69.01
CA ALA A 248 66.85 -32.38 69.53
C ALA A 248 66.56 -32.17 71.04
N ALA A 249 65.32 -32.42 71.49
CA ALA A 249 64.98 -32.37 72.91
C ALA A 249 65.67 -33.50 73.70
N ARG A 250 65.82 -34.68 73.09
CA ARG A 250 66.49 -35.85 73.69
C ARG A 250 67.99 -35.65 73.88
N ALA A 251 68.64 -34.91 72.98
CA ALA A 251 70.06 -34.55 73.06
C ALA A 251 70.38 -33.44 74.08
N GLY A 252 69.38 -32.88 74.77
CA GLY A 252 69.58 -31.88 75.84
C GLY A 252 70.27 -30.60 75.36
N GLU A 253 71.30 -30.14 76.08
CA GLU A 253 72.06 -28.91 75.75
C GLU A 253 72.70 -28.98 74.35
N HIS A 254 73.14 -30.16 73.91
CA HIS A 254 73.78 -30.34 72.60
C HIS A 254 72.79 -30.27 71.42
N GLY A 255 71.49 -30.43 71.68
CA GLY A 255 70.43 -30.41 70.66
C GLY A 255 69.75 -29.05 70.44
N ARG A 256 70.05 -28.02 71.24
CA ARG A 256 69.32 -26.73 71.21
C ARG A 256 69.32 -26.07 69.83
N GLY A 257 70.44 -26.06 69.13
CA GLY A 257 70.54 -25.51 67.77
C GLY A 257 69.72 -26.29 66.74
N PHE A 258 69.74 -27.62 66.82
CA PHE A 258 68.94 -28.51 65.97
C PHE A 258 67.43 -28.34 66.23
N GLY A 259 67.01 -28.10 67.47
CA GLY A 259 65.62 -27.88 67.82
C GLY A 259 65.03 -26.61 67.20
N VAL A 260 65.84 -25.56 67.02
CA VAL A 260 65.43 -24.33 66.31
C VAL A 260 65.18 -24.64 64.82
N VAL A 261 66.11 -25.36 64.18
CA VAL A 261 65.97 -25.76 62.77
C VAL A 261 64.74 -26.65 62.57
N ALA A 262 64.53 -27.63 63.45
CA ALA A 262 63.38 -28.54 63.39
C ALA A 262 62.04 -27.79 63.51
N ASN A 263 61.95 -26.79 64.38
CA ASN A 263 60.76 -25.93 64.50
C ASN A 263 60.56 -25.05 63.26
N GLU A 264 61.63 -24.55 62.63
CA GLU A 264 61.53 -23.77 61.41
C GLU A 264 61.06 -24.63 60.23
N VAL A 265 61.54 -25.87 60.11
CA VAL A 265 61.06 -26.84 59.12
C VAL A 265 59.58 -27.15 59.30
N ARG A 266 59.09 -27.35 60.54
CA ARG A 266 57.67 -27.56 60.82
C ARG A 266 56.81 -26.36 60.44
N LYS A 267 57.27 -25.14 60.73
CA LYS A 267 56.59 -23.91 60.33
C LYS A 267 56.55 -23.76 58.81
N LEU A 268 57.65 -24.05 58.12
CA LEU A 268 57.72 -24.01 56.66
C LEU A 268 56.75 -25.00 56.03
N ALA A 269 56.67 -26.23 56.55
CA ALA A 269 55.69 -27.24 56.12
C ALA A 269 54.24 -26.78 56.37
N SER A 270 53.94 -26.22 57.54
CA SER A 270 52.60 -25.68 57.83
C SER A 270 52.22 -24.53 56.88
N ARG A 271 53.15 -23.60 56.63
CA ARG A 271 52.93 -22.49 55.68
C ARG A 271 52.78 -22.96 54.25
N SER A 272 53.48 -24.02 53.85
CA SER A 272 53.35 -24.63 52.52
C SER A 272 51.96 -25.26 52.35
N LYS A 273 51.46 -25.94 53.39
CA LYS A 273 50.10 -26.49 53.42
C LYS A 273 49.03 -25.40 53.34
N GLU A 274 49.17 -24.31 54.10
CA GLU A 274 48.26 -23.16 54.00
C GLU A 274 48.27 -22.51 52.61
N ALA A 275 49.43 -22.43 51.95
CA ALA A 275 49.53 -21.91 50.58
C ALA A 275 48.83 -22.83 49.56
N LEU A 276 48.93 -24.15 49.72
CA LEU A 276 48.23 -25.13 48.86
C LEU A 276 46.71 -24.98 48.94
N VAL A 277 46.15 -24.83 50.15
CA VAL A 277 44.72 -24.58 50.34
C VAL A 277 44.25 -23.31 49.60
N GLN A 278 45.08 -22.26 49.58
CA GLN A 278 44.77 -21.06 48.81
C GLN A 278 44.82 -21.29 47.30
N ILE A 279 45.78 -22.11 46.82
CA ILE A 279 45.90 -22.48 45.40
C ILE A 279 44.67 -23.27 44.97
N GLU A 280 44.25 -24.28 45.74
CA GLU A 280 43.04 -25.08 45.46
C GLU A 280 41.78 -24.20 45.35
N GLY A 281 41.62 -23.25 46.28
CA GLY A 281 40.51 -22.29 46.24
C GLY A 281 40.52 -21.45 44.95
N ARG A 282 41.70 -21.02 44.49
CA ARG A 282 41.85 -20.30 43.22
C ARG A 282 41.56 -21.20 42.02
N LEU A 283 42.06 -22.44 42.00
CA LEU A 283 41.78 -23.39 40.91
C LEU A 283 40.29 -23.68 40.77
N LYS A 284 39.58 -23.88 41.89
CA LYS A 284 38.12 -24.06 41.90
C LYS A 284 37.38 -22.86 41.31
N THR A 285 37.87 -21.66 41.59
CA THR A 285 37.31 -20.41 41.03
C THR A 285 37.58 -20.30 39.53
N ILE A 286 38.78 -20.68 39.06
CA ILE A 286 39.10 -20.71 37.63
C ILE A 286 38.25 -21.75 36.90
N GLY A 287 38.05 -22.94 37.49
CA GLY A 287 37.20 -23.99 36.93
C GLY A 287 35.75 -23.53 36.70
N SER A 288 35.15 -22.84 37.68
CA SER A 288 33.79 -22.32 37.50
C SER A 288 33.69 -21.21 36.46
N MET A 289 34.73 -20.37 36.32
CA MET A 289 34.82 -19.39 35.25
C MET A 289 34.93 -20.06 33.87
N LEU A 290 35.71 -21.13 33.75
CA LEU A 290 35.83 -21.88 32.50
C LEU A 290 34.53 -22.58 32.09
N ASP A 291 33.80 -23.18 33.03
CA ASP A 291 32.49 -23.79 32.76
C ASP A 291 31.49 -22.75 32.22
N ARG A 292 31.55 -21.53 32.75
CA ARG A 292 30.72 -20.42 32.27
C ARG A 292 31.13 -19.96 30.88
N VAL A 293 32.43 -19.80 30.61
CA VAL A 293 32.95 -19.47 29.27
C VAL A 293 32.56 -20.55 28.25
N ARG A 294 32.64 -21.85 28.60
CA ARG A 294 32.18 -22.94 27.73
C ARG A 294 30.71 -22.76 27.35
N THR A 295 29.85 -22.53 28.35
CA THR A 295 28.41 -22.37 28.14
C THR A 295 28.10 -21.16 27.26
N GLU A 296 28.74 -20.02 27.51
CA GLU A 296 28.59 -18.80 26.71
C GLU A 296 29.10 -18.99 25.26
N SER A 297 30.19 -19.77 25.09
CA SER A 297 30.73 -20.13 23.78
C SER A 297 29.78 -21.02 22.97
N GLU A 298 29.23 -22.07 23.59
CA GLU A 298 28.24 -22.96 22.96
C GLU A 298 26.98 -22.20 22.52
N GLN A 299 26.47 -21.30 23.37
CA GLN A 299 25.33 -20.44 23.02
C GLN A 299 25.66 -19.51 21.84
N THR A 300 26.84 -18.88 21.86
CA THR A 300 27.28 -17.98 20.79
C THR A 300 27.43 -18.73 19.46
N ALA A 301 27.97 -19.95 19.48
CA ALA A 301 28.07 -20.80 18.30
C ALA A 301 26.68 -21.19 17.75
N ALA A 302 25.72 -21.50 18.62
CA ALA A 302 24.35 -21.80 18.22
C ALA A 302 23.67 -20.59 17.58
N HIS A 303 23.80 -19.40 18.16
CA HIS A 303 23.29 -18.15 17.57
C HIS A 303 23.89 -17.85 16.21
N ALA A 304 25.20 -18.02 16.06
CA ALA A 304 25.90 -17.84 14.79
C ALA A 304 25.38 -18.80 13.71
N ARG A 305 25.19 -20.09 14.01
CA ARG A 305 24.64 -21.07 13.05
C ARG A 305 23.20 -20.72 12.60
N THR A 306 22.36 -20.24 13.53
CA THR A 306 21.02 -19.76 13.20
C THR A 306 21.08 -18.54 12.29
N GLN A 307 21.94 -17.57 12.62
CA GLN A 307 22.13 -16.35 11.82
C GLN A 307 22.61 -16.66 10.39
N ALA A 308 23.50 -17.64 10.22
CA ALA A 308 23.93 -18.10 8.90
C ALA A 308 22.78 -18.75 8.10
N THR A 309 21.90 -19.50 8.76
CA THR A 309 20.72 -20.09 8.12
C THR A 309 19.74 -19.01 7.66
N SER A 310 19.38 -18.07 8.54
CA SER A 310 18.49 -16.95 8.19
C SER A 310 19.04 -16.09 7.06
N SER A 311 20.37 -15.92 6.97
CA SER A 311 20.99 -15.19 5.86
C SER A 311 20.83 -15.89 4.52
N LYS A 312 20.87 -17.24 4.50
CA LYS A 312 20.58 -18.03 3.28
C LYS A 312 19.12 -17.91 2.85
N GLU A 313 18.19 -17.88 3.81
CA GLU A 313 16.77 -17.65 3.55
C GLU A 313 16.54 -16.25 2.96
N LEU A 314 17.17 -15.22 3.53
CA LEU A 314 17.12 -13.86 3.00
C LEU A 314 17.65 -13.78 1.57
N SER A 315 18.74 -14.49 1.25
CA SER A 315 19.27 -14.54 -0.12
C SER A 315 18.27 -15.19 -1.10
N SER A 316 17.52 -16.20 -0.66
CA SER A 316 16.46 -16.81 -1.48
C SER A 316 15.29 -15.83 -1.71
N PHE A 317 14.96 -15.02 -0.70
CA PHE A 317 13.96 -13.97 -0.82
C PHE A 317 14.38 -12.87 -1.80
N VAL A 318 15.67 -12.50 -1.81
CA VAL A 318 16.25 -11.57 -2.80
C VAL A 318 16.00 -12.05 -4.23
N LEU A 319 16.33 -13.31 -4.53
CA LEU A 319 16.08 -13.90 -5.85
C LEU A 319 14.60 -13.93 -6.24
N MET A 320 13.71 -14.16 -5.26
CA MET A 320 12.26 -14.16 -5.51
C MET A 320 11.77 -12.77 -5.93
N ILE A 321 12.24 -11.73 -5.26
CA ILE A 321 11.86 -10.35 -5.57
C ILE A 321 12.47 -9.88 -6.89
N GLU A 322 13.72 -10.28 -7.21
CA GLU A 322 14.32 -10.04 -8.54
C GLU A 322 13.47 -10.61 -9.67
N ARG A 323 12.87 -11.78 -9.45
CA ARG A 323 11.93 -12.35 -10.43
C ARG A 323 10.65 -11.54 -10.56
N VAL A 324 10.08 -11.08 -9.44
CA VAL A 324 8.85 -10.25 -9.45
C VAL A 324 9.10 -8.91 -10.15
N THR A 325 10.25 -8.28 -9.91
CA THR A 325 10.68 -7.05 -10.59
C THR A 325 10.80 -7.27 -12.10
N ALA A 326 11.41 -8.37 -12.54
CA ALA A 326 11.49 -8.73 -13.96
C ALA A 326 10.11 -9.00 -14.61
N GLU A 327 9.21 -9.68 -13.90
CA GLU A 327 7.83 -9.92 -14.37
C GLU A 327 7.07 -8.59 -14.53
N LEU A 328 7.24 -7.65 -13.59
CA LEU A 328 6.64 -6.31 -13.68
C LEU A 328 7.20 -5.46 -14.84
N GLU A 329 8.51 -5.51 -15.10
CA GLU A 329 9.10 -4.86 -16.27
C GLU A 329 8.54 -5.42 -17.59
N SER A 330 8.27 -6.73 -17.64
CA SER A 330 7.68 -7.36 -18.82
C SER A 330 6.24 -6.87 -19.06
N LEU A 331 5.43 -6.74 -18.01
CA LEU A 331 4.07 -6.21 -18.10
C LEU A 331 4.06 -4.80 -18.67
N LYS A 332 4.97 -3.93 -18.23
CA LYS A 332 5.11 -2.56 -18.77
C LYS A 332 5.35 -2.57 -20.29
N LYS A 333 6.22 -3.43 -20.81
CA LYS A 333 6.51 -3.52 -22.25
C LYS A 333 5.33 -4.02 -23.09
N THR A 334 4.36 -4.68 -22.48
CA THR A 334 3.15 -5.18 -23.16
C THR A 334 2.03 -4.13 -23.18
N ALA A 335 2.14 -3.07 -22.37
CA ALA A 335 1.17 -1.99 -22.26
C ALA A 335 1.48 -0.81 -23.20
N ASP A 336 2.70 -0.72 -23.72
CA ASP A 336 3.16 0.23 -24.75
C ASP A 336 2.96 -0.33 -26.17
#